data_AF-A0AA37A8S2-F1
#
_entry.id   AF-A0AA37A8S2-F1
#
_cell.length_a   1.000
_cell.length_b   1.000
_cell.length_c   1.000
_cell.angle_alpha   90.00
_cell.angle_beta   90.00
_cell.angle_gamma   90.00
#
_symmetry.space_group_name_H-M   'P 1'
#
loop_
_entity.id
_entity.type
_entity.pdbx_description
1 polymer ?
#
loop_
_entity_poly.entity_id
_entity_poly.type
_entity_poly.pdbx_seq_one_letter_code
_entity_poly.pdbx_strand_id
1 'polypeptide(L)' 'MSKAQTAANKRYNLKAYDRIEITVPKGNREIIAQAAAAAGMSVNAFIKEAIEAQIAKQSA' A
#
# COMPACT_ATOMS: atom_id res chain seq x y z
N MET A 1 -14.26 -21.44 -0.23
CA MET A 1 -14.46 -20.40 -1.27
C MET A 1 -14.73 -21.08 -2.60
N SER A 2 -15.87 -20.79 -3.24
CA SER A 2 -16.15 -21.37 -4.57
C SER A 2 -15.32 -20.66 -5.65
N LYS A 3 -14.99 -21.36 -6.74
CA LYS A 3 -14.24 -20.79 -7.88
C LYS A 3 -14.93 -19.53 -8.45
N ALA A 4 -16.26 -19.50 -8.43
CA ALA A 4 -17.06 -18.36 -8.88
C ALA A 4 -16.89 -17.14 -7.98
N GLN A 5 -16.86 -17.34 -6.66
CA GLN A 5 -16.69 -16.25 -5.69
C GLN A 5 -15.28 -15.65 -5.75
N THR A 6 -14.25 -16.48 -5.95
CA THR A 6 -12.87 -16.02 -6.18
C THR A 6 -12.75 -15.19 -7.46
N ALA A 7 -13.40 -15.62 -8.55
CA ALA A 7 -13.39 -14.89 -9.82
C ALA A 7 -14.11 -13.52 -9.70
N ALA A 8 -15.24 -13.48 -8.99
CA ALA A 8 -15.96 -12.23 -8.72
C ALA A 8 -15.11 -11.24 -7.90
N ASN A 9 -14.48 -11.71 -6.82
CA ASN A 9 -13.59 -10.88 -6.00
C ASN A 9 -12.39 -10.36 -6.78
N LYS A 10 -11.80 -11.19 -7.66
CA LYS A 10 -10.69 -10.76 -8.52
C LYS A 10 -11.13 -9.64 -9.48
N ARG A 11 -12.30 -9.77 -10.11
CA ARG A 11 -12.85 -8.73 -11.00
C ARG A 11 -13.10 -7.42 -10.27
N TYR A 12 -13.68 -7.48 -9.07
CA TYR A 12 -13.90 -6.29 -8.25
C TYR A 12 -12.57 -5.62 -7.87
N ASN A 13 -11.61 -6.41 -7.38
CA ASN A 13 -10.31 -5.88 -6.96
C ASN A 13 -9.56 -5.19 -8.11
N LEU A 14 -9.61 -5.75 -9.32
CA LEU A 14 -8.98 -5.15 -10.51
C LEU A 14 -9.66 -3.86 -10.98
N LYS A 15 -10.98 -3.72 -10.75
CA LYS A 15 -11.71 -2.51 -11.13
C LYS A 15 -11.56 -1.39 -10.10
N ALA A 16 -11.51 -1.76 -8.82
CA ALA A 16 -11.58 -0.81 -7.71
C ALA A 16 -10.21 -0.37 -7.18
N TYR A 17 -9.15 -1.17 -7.39
CA TYR A 17 -7.85 -0.91 -6.79
C TYR A 17 -6.71 -1.15 -7.77
N ASP A 18 -5.84 -0.13 -7.89
CA ASP A 18 -4.51 -0.31 -8.46
C ASP A 18 -3.58 -0.96 -7.43
N ARG A 19 -2.94 -2.06 -7.82
CA ARG A 19 -1.98 -2.80 -6.99
C ARG A 19 -0.56 -2.39 -7.40
N ILE A 20 0.17 -1.77 -6.48
CA ILE A 20 1.58 -1.43 -6.67
C ILE A 20 2.42 -2.36 -5.80
N GLU A 21 3.26 -3.16 -6.44
CA GLU A 21 4.29 -3.94 -5.75
C GLU A 21 5.56 -3.10 -5.62
N ILE A 22 6.08 -2.99 -4.41
CA ILE A 22 7.33 -2.26 -4.14
C ILE A 22 8.42 -3.24 -3.71
N THR A 23 9.58 -3.14 -4.33
CA THR A 23 10.77 -3.86 -3.90
C THR A 23 11.64 -2.90 -3.10
N VAL A 24 11.89 -3.23 -1.85
CA VAL A 24 12.79 -2.47 -0.97
C VAL A 24 13.98 -3.35 -0.57
N PRO A 25 15.17 -2.77 -0.34
CA PRO A 25 16.31 -3.50 0.19
C PRO A 25 15.96 -4.25 1.48
N LYS A 26 16.67 -5.35 1.73
CA LYS A 26 16.51 -6.15 2.95
C LYS A 26 16.81 -5.26 4.17
N GLY A 27 15.93 -5.31 5.19
CA GLY A 27 15.99 -4.47 6.38
C GLY A 27 15.12 -3.21 6.31
N ASN A 28 14.93 -2.62 5.12
CA ASN A 28 14.13 -1.40 5.00
C ASN A 28 12.66 -1.60 5.38
N ARG A 29 12.12 -2.81 5.18
CA ARG A 29 10.76 -3.15 5.62
C ARG A 29 10.57 -2.93 7.12
N GLU A 30 11.57 -3.26 7.94
CA GLU A 30 11.50 -3.09 9.39
C GLU A 30 11.59 -1.62 9.77
N ILE A 31 12.43 -0.85 9.09
CA ILE A 31 12.52 0.60 9.28
C ILE A 31 11.17 1.26 8.98
N ILE A 32 10.53 0.89 7.87
CA ILE A 32 9.20 1.41 7.50
C ILE A 32 8.15 0.97 8.53
N ALA A 33 8.22 -0.28 9.01
CA ALA A 33 7.30 -0.77 10.03
C ALA A 33 7.43 -0.04 11.37
N GLN A 34 8.66 0.25 11.79
CA GLN A 34 8.92 1.03 13.00
C GLN A 34 8.45 2.49 12.84
N ALA A 35 8.71 3.11 11.70
CA ALA A 35 8.23 4.46 11.40
C ALA A 35 6.69 4.54 11.42
N ALA A 36 6.03 3.56 10.79
CA ALA A 36 4.56 3.46 10.80
C ALA A 36 4.02 3.26 12.22
N ALA A 37 4.65 2.38 13.01
CA ALA A 37 4.27 2.15 14.41
C ALA A 37 4.45 3.40 15.28
N ALA A 38 5.55 4.14 15.10
CA ALA A 38 5.80 5.40 15.79
C ALA A 38 4.77 6.47 15.41
N ALA A 39 4.28 6.47 14.17
CA ALA A 39 3.18 7.31 13.71
C ALA A 39 1.78 6.80 14.14
N GLY A 40 1.68 5.64 14.79
CA GLY A 40 0.40 5.02 15.16
C GLY A 40 -0.40 4.49 13.96
N MET A 41 0.25 4.25 12.83
CA MET A 41 -0.38 3.87 11.57
C MET A 41 -0.03 2.44 11.16
N SER A 42 -0.87 1.84 10.30
CA SER A 42 -0.46 0.64 9.58
C SER A 42 0.63 0.98 8.56
N VAL A 43 1.52 0.02 8.27
CA VAL A 43 2.56 0.15 7.23
C VAL A 43 1.99 0.61 5.90
N ASN A 44 0.83 0.07 5.51
CA ASN A 44 0.18 0.43 4.25
C ASN A 44 -0.37 1.86 4.27
N ALA A 45 -0.96 2.30 5.38
CA ALA A 45 -1.44 3.67 5.51
C ALA A 45 -0.28 4.68 5.48
N PHE A 46 0.81 4.35 6.20
CA PHE A 46 2.02 5.17 6.22
C PHE A 46 2.64 5.33 4.81
N ILE A 47 2.72 4.24 4.04
CA ILE A 47 3.23 4.29 2.67
C ILE A 47 2.31 5.13 1.77
N LYS A 48 0.99 4.97 1.88
CA LYS A 48 0.04 5.76 1.09
C LYS A 48 0.16 7.26 1.36
N GLU A 49 0.19 7.65 2.63
CA GLU A 49 0.32 9.06 3.01
C GLU A 49 1.64 9.65 2.52
N ALA A 50 2.75 8.88 2.61
CA ALA A 50 4.03 9.32 2.08
C ALA A 50 4.00 9.57 0.56
N ILE A 51 3.30 8.71 -0.20
CA ILE A 51 3.12 8.89 -1.65
C ILE A 51 2.27 10.14 -1.93
N GLU A 52 1.14 10.29 -1.25
CA GLU A 52 0.25 11.45 -1.41
C GLU A 52 0.94 12.77 -1.08
N ALA A 53 1.69 12.82 0.02
CA ALA A 53 2.48 13.98 0.43
C ALA A 53 3.57 14.33 -0.60
N GLN A 54 4.20 13.32 -1.20
CA GLN A 54 5.22 13.54 -2.23
C GLN A 54 4.63 14.07 -3.53
N ILE A 55 3.47 13.55 -3.95
CA ILE A 55 2.73 14.06 -5.11
C ILE A 55 2.35 15.54 -4.89
N ALA A 56 1.82 15.87 -3.72
CA ALA A 56 1.45 17.23 -3.36
C ALA A 56 2.65 18.20 -3.44
N LYS A 57 3.84 17.77 -2.99
CA LYS A 57 5.08 18.57 -3.07
C LYS A 57 5.57 18.80 -4.49
N GLN A 58 5.37 17.86 -5.41
CA GLN A 58 5.78 18.01 -6.81
C GLN A 58 4.83 18.87 -7.64
N SER A 59 3.60 19.05 -7.15
CA SER A 59 2.55 19.83 -7.80
C SER A 59 2.60 21.32 -7.45
N ALA A 60 3.50 21.71 -6.55
CA ALA A 60 3.70 23.06 -6.03
C ALA A 60 5.01 23.65 -6.58
#